data_AF-A0A4U1IKU8-F1
#
_entry.id   AF-A0A4U1IKU8-F1
#
_cell.length_a   1.000
_cell.length_b   1.000
_cell.length_c   1.000
_cell.angle_alpha   90.00
_cell.angle_beta   90.00
_cell.angle_gamma   90.00
#
_symmetry.space_group_name_H-M   'P 1'
#
loop_
_entity.id
_entity.type
_entity.pdbx_description
1 polymer ?
#
loop_
_entity_poly.entity_id
_entity_poly.type
_entity_poly.pdbx_seq_one_letter_code
_entity_poly.pdbx_strand_id
1 'polypeptide(L)'
;MATPDGAPASFSIHPDLLLSVLDDATALVDGRGRVRLTNPRMDRLFASEEGTRLLPFFERQGAFRLLPTSVLEGAALAAARGIEDVLAGARERLELDLGAPGSSLLAIACAVDGGRGALVRVRLRTAEEEHRARCAEVVEAMQLGLYVYRLEDSQGGEAGLRCVYGNPAAEQLTQRPTAKFVGKLLDEDSSVPRQRGLIDRYVEVVHEQKTVDIDYMTTDSKTGKDAAWAIKAFPLSGQCIGSIFEDVTKQQETEQSLRSTSQFLDSILDNIPMMIFIKDAKDLRYIHINKYMEEQFTSPIGSWLGHTDYDIFPTETADEFVAADRAVFGGRTIVDIPEESVPSYGTGVRLCHTRKIPLYDEAGEPLFLIGMSEDITDRKSAEDAKRREFVLLETQTKLMELVRQLSTPLLPLAKGVLVAPLVGQMDEARGQHFMEALLAGIQHHQAETVLIDITGVPSIDASVAEQLLRATRAAGLLGTETALVGVSPDVARTIVDLGVDFGALVTYADLRAGMRGAEEARRRRIAARAGKGQGRPSPRM
;
A
#
# COMPACT_ATOMS: atom_id res chain seq x y z
N MET A 1 31.73 21.57 92.10
CA MET A 1 32.24 21.81 93.48
C MET A 1 33.07 20.59 93.85
N ALA A 2 34.38 20.77 94.05
CA ALA A 2 35.33 19.71 94.32
C ALA A 2 35.37 19.35 95.81
N THR A 3 35.43 18.06 96.13
CA THR A 3 35.80 17.54 97.45
C THR A 3 37.30 17.74 97.69
N PRO A 4 37.75 17.92 98.96
CA PRO A 4 39.11 18.35 99.29
C PRO A 4 40.21 17.27 99.15
N ASP A 5 39.89 16.09 98.60
CA ASP A 5 40.87 15.09 98.20
C ASP A 5 40.83 14.95 96.67
N GLY A 6 41.93 15.32 96.01
CA GLY A 6 42.07 15.43 94.55
C GLY A 6 41.97 14.11 93.75
N ALA A 7 40.91 13.33 93.94
CA ALA A 7 40.50 12.27 93.02
C ALA A 7 39.49 12.85 92.00
N PRO A 8 39.61 12.54 90.70
CA PRO A 8 38.60 12.93 89.74
C PRO A 8 37.25 12.34 90.16
N ALA A 9 36.22 13.18 90.28
CA ALA A 9 34.86 12.72 90.54
C ALA A 9 34.43 11.81 89.39
N SER A 10 34.59 10.50 89.59
CA SER A 10 34.19 9.50 88.60
C SER A 10 32.67 9.57 88.48
N PHE A 11 32.18 10.06 87.35
CA PHE A 11 30.81 9.82 86.92
C PHE A 11 30.65 8.30 86.76
N SER A 12 30.20 7.63 87.82
CA SER A 12 29.94 6.20 87.84
C SER A 12 28.49 5.98 87.38
N ILE A 13 28.26 5.91 86.06
CA ILE A 13 26.98 5.39 85.54
C ILE A 13 26.93 3.90 85.88
N HIS A 14 25.86 3.45 86.54
CA HIS A 14 25.71 2.03 86.85
C HIS A 14 25.65 1.23 85.53
N PRO A 15 26.47 0.18 85.36
CA PRO A 15 26.54 -0.60 84.12
C PRO A 15 25.17 -1.09 83.62
N ASP A 16 24.30 -1.53 84.53
CA ASP A 16 22.94 -1.98 84.21
C ASP A 16 22.06 -0.88 83.62
N LEU A 17 22.17 0.34 84.16
CA LEU A 17 21.41 1.48 83.67
C LEU A 17 21.88 1.87 82.26
N LEU A 18 23.19 1.87 82.02
CA LEU A 18 23.77 2.13 80.70
C LEU A 18 23.29 1.11 79.66
N LEU A 19 23.33 -0.18 79.98
CA LEU A 19 22.90 -1.22 79.04
C LEU A 19 21.39 -1.19 78.78
N SER A 20 20.58 -0.82 79.78
CA SER A 20 19.12 -0.75 79.65
C SER A 20 18.62 0.31 78.67
N VAL A 21 19.40 1.37 78.43
CA VAL A 21 19.02 2.49 77.55
C VAL A 21 19.61 2.38 76.14
N LEU A 22 20.46 1.38 75.87
CA LEU A 22 21.06 1.19 74.56
C LEU A 22 20.13 0.38 73.65
N ASP A 23 19.88 0.92 72.46
CA ASP A 23 19.07 0.29 71.42
C ASP A 23 19.82 -0.82 70.66
N ASP A 24 21.14 -0.90 70.71
CA ASP A 24 21.88 -1.95 70.01
C ASP A 24 22.11 -3.17 70.91
N ALA A 25 22.28 -4.37 70.34
CA ALA A 25 22.66 -5.56 71.11
C ALA A 25 24.03 -5.32 71.77
N THR A 26 24.06 -5.17 73.08
CA THR A 26 25.26 -4.72 73.81
C THR A 26 25.56 -5.60 75.02
N ALA A 27 26.84 -5.87 75.26
CA ALA A 27 27.36 -6.66 76.37
C ALA A 27 28.57 -5.97 77.02
N LEU A 28 28.74 -6.21 78.32
CA LEU A 28 29.98 -5.94 79.04
C LEU A 28 30.76 -7.23 79.24
N VAL A 29 32.00 -7.25 78.78
CA VAL A 29 32.90 -8.40 78.81
C VAL A 29 34.07 -8.10 79.75
N ASP A 30 34.38 -9.00 80.67
CA ASP A 30 35.54 -8.85 81.55
C ASP A 30 36.86 -9.28 80.89
N GLY A 31 37.99 -8.94 81.51
CA GLY A 31 39.34 -9.27 81.01
C GLY A 31 39.66 -10.77 80.88
N ARG A 32 38.75 -11.67 81.25
CA ARG A 32 38.84 -13.12 81.01
C ARG A 32 37.94 -13.57 79.85
N GLY A 33 37.36 -12.63 79.10
CA GLY A 33 36.45 -12.90 77.99
C GLY A 33 35.06 -13.35 78.43
N ARG A 34 34.69 -13.19 79.71
CA ARG A 34 33.36 -13.58 80.21
C ARG A 34 32.39 -12.40 80.09
N VAL A 35 31.22 -12.65 79.52
CA VAL A 35 30.12 -11.68 79.48
C VAL A 35 29.53 -11.56 80.89
N ARG A 36 29.53 -10.35 81.43
CA ARG A 36 29.02 -10.04 82.78
C ARG A 36 27.58 -9.58 82.76
N LEU A 37 27.26 -8.68 81.84
CA LEU A 37 25.96 -8.05 81.70
C LEU A 37 25.64 -7.89 80.22
N THR A 38 24.36 -8.01 79.88
CA THR A 38 23.82 -7.88 78.53
C THR A 38 22.52 -7.07 78.61
N ASN A 39 22.18 -6.40 77.50
CA ASN A 39 20.80 -5.95 77.33
C ASN A 39 19.95 -7.06 76.67
N PRO A 40 18.60 -7.00 76.76
CA PRO A 40 17.73 -8.06 76.24
C PRO A 40 17.90 -8.35 74.74
N ARG A 41 18.40 -7.39 73.95
CA ARG A 41 18.65 -7.57 72.52
C ARG A 41 19.87 -8.47 72.28
N MET A 42 20.91 -8.36 73.12
CA MET A 42 22.07 -9.25 73.05
C MET A 42 21.71 -10.69 73.43
N ASP A 43 20.81 -10.90 74.40
CA ASP A 43 20.35 -12.26 74.74
C ASP A 43 19.60 -12.92 73.57
N ARG A 44 18.73 -12.18 72.89
CA ARG A 44 18.06 -12.66 71.66
C ARG A 44 19.05 -12.94 70.54
N LEU A 45 20.09 -12.12 70.44
CA LEU A 45 21.14 -12.28 69.44
C LEU A 45 21.95 -13.56 69.68
N PHE A 46 22.30 -13.87 70.93
CA PHE A 46 22.95 -15.15 71.26
C PHE A 46 22.05 -16.35 70.99
N ALA A 47 20.73 -16.20 71.07
CA ALA A 47 19.77 -17.25 70.75
C ALA A 47 19.49 -17.41 69.24
N SER A 48 19.96 -16.48 68.39
CA SER A 48 19.70 -16.55 66.94
C SER A 48 20.77 -17.36 66.20
N GLU A 49 20.35 -18.03 65.12
CA GLU A 49 21.26 -18.81 64.27
C GLU A 49 22.34 -17.92 63.64
N GLU A 50 21.97 -16.70 63.25
CA GLU A 50 22.89 -15.71 62.67
C GLU A 50 23.90 -15.20 63.71
N GLY A 51 23.45 -14.93 64.94
CA GLY A 51 24.35 -14.55 66.04
C GLY A 51 25.33 -15.67 66.39
N THR A 52 24.88 -16.93 66.37
CA THR A 52 25.75 -18.10 66.60
C THR A 52 26.83 -18.24 65.52
N ARG A 53 26.54 -17.83 64.27
CA ARG A 53 27.51 -17.89 63.16
C ARG A 53 28.51 -16.74 63.17
N LEU A 54 28.06 -15.53 63.53
CA LEU A 54 28.86 -14.31 63.40
C LEU A 54 29.57 -13.88 64.69
N LEU A 55 29.06 -14.27 65.86
CA LEU A 55 29.62 -13.86 67.15
C LEU A 55 30.54 -14.92 67.76
N PRO A 56 31.69 -14.50 68.30
CA PRO A 56 32.66 -15.41 68.89
C PRO A 56 32.32 -15.78 70.35
N PHE A 57 31.05 -15.95 70.71
CA PHE A 57 30.65 -16.26 72.09
C PHE A 57 29.95 -17.62 72.19
N PHE A 58 30.18 -18.33 73.29
CA PHE A 58 29.51 -19.59 73.60
C PHE A 58 29.01 -19.63 75.04
N GLU A 59 27.92 -20.35 75.27
CA GLU A 59 27.37 -20.52 76.61
C GLU A 59 28.04 -21.69 77.35
N ARG A 60 28.51 -21.46 78.58
CA ARG A 60 29.02 -22.52 79.47
C ARG A 60 28.57 -22.28 80.90
N GLN A 61 27.84 -23.22 81.47
CA GLN A 61 27.31 -23.15 82.85
C GLN A 61 26.50 -21.86 83.12
N GLY A 62 25.64 -21.47 82.18
CA GLY A 62 24.76 -20.31 82.33
C GLY A 62 25.43 -18.94 82.17
N ALA A 63 26.60 -18.87 81.54
CA ALA A 63 27.25 -17.61 81.19
C ALA A 63 27.96 -17.69 79.83
N PHE A 64 27.83 -16.63 79.02
CA PHE A 64 28.54 -16.50 77.75
C PHE A 64 30.02 -16.16 77.95
N ARG A 65 30.87 -16.78 77.14
CA ARG A 65 32.32 -16.56 77.11
C ARG A 65 32.83 -16.48 75.68
N LEU A 66 33.93 -15.78 75.48
CA LEU A 66 34.61 -15.73 74.20
C LEU A 66 35.15 -17.13 73.83
N LEU A 67 34.84 -17.62 72.64
CA LEU A 67 35.34 -18.87 72.07
C LEU A 67 36.85 -18.75 71.81
N PRO A 68 37.64 -19.82 72.03
CA PRO A 68 39.04 -19.84 71.62
C PRO A 68 39.15 -19.59 70.11
N THR A 69 40.04 -18.66 69.73
CA THR A 69 40.26 -18.29 68.32
C THR A 69 40.64 -19.48 67.44
N SER A 70 41.17 -20.57 67.99
CA SER A 70 41.49 -21.79 67.23
C SER A 70 40.29 -22.54 66.64
N VAL A 71 39.07 -22.27 67.12
CA VAL A 71 37.84 -22.97 66.71
C VAL A 71 36.95 -22.08 65.83
N LEU A 72 37.36 -20.82 65.61
CA LEU A 72 36.60 -19.84 64.86
C LEU A 72 37.20 -19.63 63.46
N GLU A 73 36.35 -19.31 62.50
CA GLU A 73 36.75 -18.97 61.13
C GLU A 73 36.10 -17.65 60.68
N GLY A 74 36.63 -17.06 59.61
CA GLY A 74 36.05 -15.87 58.96
C GLY A 74 35.83 -14.67 59.89
N ALA A 75 34.63 -14.08 59.81
CA ALA A 75 34.26 -12.88 60.57
C ALA A 75 34.26 -13.09 62.09
N ALA A 76 33.83 -14.27 62.56
CA ALA A 76 33.83 -14.59 63.99
C ALA A 76 35.26 -14.66 64.55
N LEU A 77 36.22 -15.21 63.78
CA LEU A 77 37.64 -15.23 64.17
C LEU A 77 38.22 -13.80 64.28
N ALA A 78 37.93 -12.95 63.30
CA ALA A 78 38.37 -11.56 63.30
C ALA A 78 37.79 -10.77 64.49
N ALA A 79 36.49 -10.99 64.78
CA ALA A 79 35.82 -10.41 65.94
C ALA A 79 36.46 -10.87 67.25
N ALA A 80 36.73 -12.17 67.41
CA ALA A 80 37.34 -12.73 68.63
C ALA A 80 38.71 -12.10 68.91
N ARG A 81 39.62 -12.12 67.92
CA ARG A 81 40.97 -11.56 68.06
C ARG A 81 40.92 -10.07 68.39
N GLY A 82 40.04 -9.33 67.72
CA GLY A 82 39.89 -7.91 68.00
C GLY A 82 39.40 -7.63 69.43
N ILE A 83 38.44 -8.42 69.94
CA ILE A 83 37.97 -8.30 71.31
C ILE A 83 39.07 -8.69 72.31
N GLU A 84 39.84 -9.75 72.04
CA GLU A 84 41.00 -10.15 72.85
C GLU A 84 42.05 -9.02 72.93
N ASP A 85 42.35 -8.36 71.81
CA ASP A 85 43.27 -7.20 71.78
C ASP A 85 42.76 -6.05 72.66
N VAL A 86 41.45 -5.78 72.66
CA VAL A 86 40.85 -4.75 73.53
C VAL A 86 40.92 -5.16 75.01
N LEU A 87 40.59 -6.41 75.32
CA LEU A 87 40.63 -6.93 76.70
C LEU A 87 42.05 -6.99 77.29
N ALA A 88 43.05 -7.31 76.47
CA ALA A 88 44.47 -7.25 76.83
C ALA A 88 44.99 -5.80 76.96
N GLY A 89 44.23 -4.82 76.44
CA GLY A 89 44.62 -3.42 76.33
C GLY A 89 45.74 -3.18 75.31
N ALA A 90 45.85 -4.05 74.31
CA ALA A 90 46.63 -3.79 73.11
C ALA A 90 45.94 -2.75 72.21
N ARG A 91 44.61 -2.58 72.36
CA ARG A 91 43.79 -1.56 71.67
C ARG A 91 42.76 -0.96 72.61
N GLU A 92 42.48 0.33 72.46
CA GLU A 92 41.42 1.03 73.21
C GLU A 92 40.03 0.87 72.55
N ARG A 93 39.99 0.62 71.23
CA ARG A 93 38.76 0.49 70.44
C ARG A 93 38.98 -0.43 69.22
N LEU A 94 37.94 -1.18 68.88
CA LEU A 94 37.83 -2.01 67.68
C LEU A 94 36.51 -1.70 66.97
N GLU A 95 36.56 -1.54 65.66
CA GLU A 95 35.37 -1.50 64.80
C GLU A 95 35.59 -2.45 63.62
N LEU A 96 34.64 -3.34 63.38
CA LEU A 96 34.79 -4.45 62.43
C LEU A 96 33.49 -4.70 61.68
N ASP A 97 33.58 -4.93 60.37
CA ASP A 97 32.49 -5.46 59.55
C ASP A 97 32.42 -6.99 59.71
N LEU A 98 31.23 -7.53 59.96
CA LEU A 98 31.01 -8.96 60.19
C LEU A 98 30.83 -9.76 58.88
N GLY A 99 31.05 -9.15 57.72
CA GLY A 99 31.05 -9.82 56.41
C GLY A 99 29.68 -9.87 55.72
N ALA A 100 28.61 -9.47 56.42
CA ALA A 100 27.29 -9.23 55.83
C ALA A 100 27.07 -7.70 55.71
N PRO A 101 26.67 -7.15 54.55
CA PRO A 101 26.57 -5.71 54.34
C PRO A 101 25.63 -5.03 55.34
N GLY A 102 26.18 -4.19 56.22
CA GLY A 102 25.46 -3.48 57.28
C GLY A 102 25.55 -4.13 58.66
N SER A 103 26.15 -5.32 58.77
CA SER A 103 26.42 -5.98 60.05
C SER A 103 27.80 -5.58 60.59
N SER A 104 27.85 -5.05 61.82
CA SER A 104 29.08 -4.51 62.40
C SER A 104 29.22 -4.83 63.88
N LEU A 105 30.47 -4.83 64.34
CA LEU A 105 30.85 -5.02 65.72
C LEU A 105 31.76 -3.88 66.18
N LEU A 106 31.45 -3.32 67.34
CA LEU A 106 32.25 -2.30 68.02
C LEU A 106 32.61 -2.81 69.41
N ALA A 107 33.89 -2.82 69.76
CA ALA A 107 34.36 -3.09 71.12
C ALA A 107 35.18 -1.90 71.64
N ILE A 108 34.86 -1.41 72.83
CA ILE A 108 35.55 -0.28 73.45
C ILE A 108 36.07 -0.71 74.82
N ALA A 109 37.33 -0.41 75.13
CA ALA A 109 37.92 -0.70 76.44
C ALA A 109 37.16 0.03 77.55
N CYS A 110 36.89 -0.66 78.65
CA CYS A 110 36.22 -0.11 79.82
C CYS A 110 36.72 -0.78 81.11
N ALA A 111 36.26 -0.25 82.26
CA ALA A 111 36.48 -0.88 83.56
C ALA A 111 35.26 -1.71 83.96
N VAL A 112 35.48 -2.98 84.31
CA VAL A 112 34.44 -3.92 84.78
C VAL A 112 34.90 -4.50 86.11
N ASP A 113 34.12 -4.32 87.18
CA ASP A 113 34.44 -4.76 88.55
C ASP A 113 35.86 -4.35 89.03
N GLY A 114 36.34 -3.17 88.63
CA GLY A 114 37.68 -2.68 88.99
C GLY A 114 38.84 -3.28 88.19
N GLY A 115 38.57 -4.16 87.21
CA GLY A 115 39.53 -4.69 86.25
C GLY A 115 39.30 -4.18 84.82
N ARG A 116 40.20 -4.54 83.90
CA ARG A 116 40.02 -4.26 82.45
C ARG A 116 38.89 -5.12 81.88
N GLY A 117 38.08 -4.52 81.02
CA GLY A 117 37.01 -5.16 80.26
C GLY A 117 36.73 -4.44 78.95
N ALA A 118 35.68 -4.85 78.24
CA ALA A 118 35.23 -4.24 76.99
C ALA A 118 33.69 -4.13 76.94
N LEU A 119 33.20 -2.99 76.48
CA LEU A 119 31.81 -2.83 76.04
C LEU A 119 31.73 -3.26 74.58
N VAL A 120 31.03 -4.36 74.31
CA VAL A 120 30.87 -4.95 72.99
C VAL A 120 29.45 -4.68 72.50
N ARG A 121 29.35 -3.99 71.36
CA ARG A 121 28.10 -3.66 70.68
C ARG A 121 28.07 -4.33 69.32
N VAL A 122 26.95 -4.98 69.01
CA VAL A 122 26.74 -5.69 67.75
C VAL A 122 25.49 -5.18 67.08
N ARG A 123 25.56 -4.94 65.78
CA ARG A 123 24.42 -4.62 64.93
C ARG A 123 24.37 -5.64 63.80
N LEU A 124 23.27 -6.40 63.72
CA LEU A 124 22.95 -7.25 62.57
C LEU A 124 21.85 -6.57 61.73
N ARG A 125 21.85 -6.83 60.42
CA ARG A 125 20.79 -6.37 59.52
C ARG A 125 19.54 -7.23 59.70
N THR A 126 18.36 -6.62 59.76
CA THR A 126 17.09 -7.34 59.95
C THR A 126 16.53 -7.84 58.61
N ALA A 127 15.74 -8.92 58.62
CA ALA A 127 15.05 -9.43 57.42
C ALA A 127 14.13 -8.38 56.75
N GLU A 128 13.58 -7.45 57.53
CA GLU A 128 12.79 -6.34 57.01
C GLU A 128 13.64 -5.34 56.21
N GLU A 129 14.88 -5.08 56.64
CA GLU A 129 15.83 -4.24 55.91
C GLU A 129 16.36 -4.92 54.64
N GLU A 130 16.42 -6.26 54.60
CA GLU A 130 16.74 -7.02 53.37
C GLU A 130 15.58 -6.92 52.36
N HIS A 131 14.34 -7.17 52.80
CA HIS A 131 13.17 -7.05 51.93
C HIS A 131 13.03 -5.63 51.36
N ARG A 132 13.19 -4.60 52.20
CA ARG A 132 13.13 -3.19 51.77
C ARG A 132 14.20 -2.85 50.74
N ALA A 133 15.43 -3.35 50.94
CA ALA A 133 16.51 -3.13 49.98
C ALA A 133 16.27 -3.86 48.66
N ARG A 134 15.75 -5.09 48.70
CA ARG A 134 15.44 -5.85 47.48
C ARG A 134 14.28 -5.20 46.70
N CYS A 135 13.26 -4.66 47.38
CA CYS A 135 12.21 -3.88 46.73
C CYS A 135 12.75 -2.58 46.10
N ALA A 136 13.67 -1.88 46.78
CA ALA A 136 14.32 -0.68 46.22
C ALA A 136 15.14 -1.01 44.97
N GLU A 137 15.93 -2.10 45.00
CA GLU A 137 16.71 -2.57 43.87
C GLU A 137 15.83 -2.91 42.65
N VAL A 138 14.68 -3.56 42.87
CA VAL A 138 13.71 -3.82 41.79
C VAL A 138 13.23 -2.51 41.16
N VAL A 139 12.82 -1.53 41.97
CA VAL A 139 12.31 -0.24 41.47
C VAL A 139 13.39 0.56 40.75
N GLU A 140 14.64 0.49 41.20
CA GLU A 140 15.78 1.14 40.54
C GLU A 140 16.15 0.49 39.21
N ALA A 141 16.01 -0.84 39.10
CA ALA A 141 16.31 -1.60 37.88
C ALA A 141 15.14 -1.65 36.88
N MET A 142 13.94 -1.19 37.25
CA MET A 142 12.79 -1.13 36.35
C MET A 142 13.10 -0.27 35.11
N GLN A 143 12.72 -0.77 33.93
CA GLN A 143 12.82 -0.03 32.66
C GLN A 143 11.60 0.85 32.39
N LEU A 144 10.54 0.72 33.19
CA LEU A 144 9.35 1.56 33.13
C LEU A 144 9.53 2.76 34.05
N GLY A 145 9.08 3.93 33.61
CA GLY A 145 9.03 5.11 34.46
C GLY A 145 8.02 4.91 35.57
N LEU A 146 8.40 5.20 36.82
CA LEU A 146 7.51 5.17 37.97
C LEU A 146 7.55 6.54 38.65
N TYR A 147 6.38 7.16 38.82
CA TYR A 147 6.18 8.25 39.77
C TYR A 147 5.17 7.84 40.84
N VAL A 148 5.39 8.31 42.07
CA VAL A 148 4.40 8.23 43.14
C VAL A 148 3.95 9.64 43.48
N TYR A 149 2.64 9.87 43.46
CA TYR A 149 2.03 11.13 43.87
C TYR A 149 1.22 10.94 45.14
N ARG A 150 1.18 11.97 45.98
CA ARG A 150 0.26 12.07 47.11
C ARG A 150 -0.85 13.04 46.75
N LEU A 151 -2.08 12.62 46.92
CA LEU A 151 -3.25 13.47 46.82
C LEU A 151 -3.25 14.42 48.02
N GLU A 152 -3.29 15.72 47.72
CA GLU A 152 -3.48 16.77 48.70
C GLU A 152 -4.90 17.31 48.53
N ASP A 153 -5.76 16.99 49.49
CA ASP A 153 -7.10 17.57 49.57
C ASP A 153 -6.96 19.06 49.89
N SER A 154 -7.29 19.92 48.93
CA SER A 154 -7.48 21.33 49.24
C SER A 154 -8.88 21.48 49.83
N GLN A 155 -8.96 21.99 51.07
CA GLN A 155 -10.23 22.32 51.71
C GLN A 155 -10.92 23.44 50.92
N GLY A 156 -11.69 23.06 49.89
CA GLY A 156 -12.48 23.95 49.03
C GLY A 156 -11.86 24.40 47.70
N GLY A 157 -10.80 23.74 47.19
CA GLY A 157 -10.19 24.06 45.89
C GLY A 157 -10.05 22.84 44.96
N GLU A 158 -9.35 23.00 43.83
CA GLU A 158 -9.01 21.87 42.96
C GLU A 158 -8.01 20.93 43.64
N ALA A 159 -8.12 19.62 43.36
CA ALA A 159 -7.21 18.61 43.90
C ALA A 159 -5.78 18.80 43.40
N GLY A 160 -4.81 18.64 44.31
CA GLY A 160 -3.39 18.70 44.03
C GLY A 160 -2.74 17.32 44.14
N LEU A 161 -1.82 17.00 43.23
CA LEU A 161 -1.04 15.76 43.27
C LEU A 161 0.43 16.10 43.43
N ARG A 162 0.96 15.94 44.64
CA ARG A 162 2.37 16.22 44.94
C ARG A 162 3.23 15.01 44.63
N CYS A 163 4.26 15.16 43.81
CA CYS A 163 5.20 14.09 43.53
C CYS A 163 6.02 13.77 44.79
N VAL A 164 6.01 12.50 45.22
CA VAL A 164 6.72 12.00 46.40
C VAL A 164 7.97 11.24 46.00
N TYR A 165 7.94 10.57 44.86
CA TYR A 165 9.02 9.71 44.39
C TYR A 165 9.00 9.57 42.88
N GLY A 166 10.19 9.43 42.27
CA GLY A 166 10.37 9.03 40.89
C GLY A 166 11.57 8.08 40.77
N ASN A 167 11.46 7.03 39.96
CA ASN A 167 12.57 6.10 39.73
C ASN A 167 13.54 6.62 38.63
N PRO A 168 14.74 6.02 38.48
CA PRO A 168 15.70 6.44 37.46
C PRO A 168 15.18 6.36 36.01
N ALA A 169 14.35 5.37 35.69
CA ALA A 169 13.75 5.25 34.35
C ALA A 169 12.80 6.42 34.04
N ALA A 170 12.06 6.93 35.03
CA ALA A 170 11.22 8.12 34.85
C ALA A 170 12.05 9.34 34.45
N GLU A 171 13.25 9.51 35.03
CA GLU A 171 14.18 10.58 34.67
C GLU A 171 14.68 10.44 33.22
N GLN A 172 15.03 9.22 32.82
CA GLN A 172 15.51 8.94 31.46
C GLN A 172 14.43 9.17 30.40
N LEU A 173 13.22 8.65 30.63
CA LEU A 173 12.10 8.76 29.71
C LEU A 173 11.62 10.21 29.58
N THR A 174 11.46 10.91 30.71
CA THR A 174 10.97 12.30 30.69
C THR A 174 12.07 13.33 30.40
N GLN A 175 13.34 12.92 30.41
CA GLN A 175 14.52 13.79 30.32
C GLN A 175 14.52 14.93 31.36
N ARG A 176 13.90 14.69 32.52
CA ARG A 176 13.76 15.67 33.61
C ARG A 176 14.26 15.08 34.92
N PRO A 177 15.18 15.77 35.62
CA PRO A 177 15.68 15.28 36.90
C PRO A 177 14.57 15.08 37.92
N THR A 178 14.42 13.86 38.41
CA THR A 178 13.38 13.48 39.38
C THR A 178 13.48 14.32 40.65
N ALA A 179 14.70 14.64 41.10
CA ALA A 179 14.97 15.51 42.25
C ALA A 179 14.37 16.94 42.13
N LYS A 180 14.10 17.43 40.91
CA LYS A 180 13.43 18.73 40.69
C LYS A 180 11.91 18.63 40.75
N PHE A 181 11.37 17.42 40.59
CA PHE A 181 9.94 17.13 40.56
C PHE A 181 9.41 16.65 41.91
N VAL A 182 10.22 15.89 42.65
CA VAL A 182 9.86 15.47 44.00
C VAL A 182 9.59 16.71 44.86
N GLY A 183 8.43 16.73 45.49
CA GLY A 183 7.94 17.84 46.30
C GLY A 183 7.10 18.87 45.54
N LYS A 184 7.00 18.83 44.21
CA LYS A 184 6.14 19.73 43.41
C LYS A 184 4.78 19.13 43.06
N LEU A 185 3.82 19.97 42.72
CA LEU A 185 2.56 19.52 42.13
C LEU A 185 2.77 19.06 40.67
N LEU A 186 2.04 18.03 40.26
CA LEU A 186 2.08 17.46 38.90
C LEU A 186 1.91 18.52 37.81
N ASP A 187 1.10 19.54 38.08
CA ASP A 187 0.77 20.64 37.18
C ASP A 187 1.44 21.98 37.51
N GLU A 188 2.43 21.98 38.40
CA GLU A 188 3.11 23.20 38.83
C GLU A 188 3.96 23.82 37.70
N ASP A 189 4.74 22.99 37.02
CA ASP A 189 5.63 23.42 35.93
C ASP A 189 4.91 23.43 34.57
N SER A 190 3.73 22.82 34.45
CA SER A 190 2.96 22.71 33.20
C SER A 190 1.49 22.46 33.49
N SER A 191 0.60 23.22 32.84
CA SER A 191 -0.84 23.01 32.93
C SER A 191 -1.37 21.85 32.07
N VAL A 192 -0.52 21.23 31.24
CA VAL A 192 -0.93 20.17 30.29
C VAL A 192 -1.54 18.94 30.99
N PRO A 193 -1.00 18.42 32.11
CA PRO A 193 -1.64 17.35 32.89
C PRO A 193 -3.07 17.66 33.32
N ARG A 194 -3.33 18.91 33.73
CA ARG A 194 -4.66 19.36 34.13
C ARG A 194 -5.58 19.50 32.92
N GLN A 195 -5.13 20.19 31.86
CA GLN A 195 -5.92 20.39 30.64
C GLN A 195 -6.33 19.09 29.94
N ARG A 196 -5.48 18.07 30.03
CA ARG A 196 -5.72 16.73 29.46
C ARG A 196 -6.46 15.78 30.43
N GLY A 197 -6.86 16.24 31.62
CA GLY A 197 -7.66 15.47 32.58
C GLY A 197 -6.90 14.36 33.33
N LEU A 198 -5.56 14.37 33.31
CA LEU A 198 -4.75 13.33 33.99
C LEU A 198 -4.92 13.38 35.51
N ILE A 199 -5.07 14.59 36.06
CA ILE A 199 -5.25 14.81 37.50
C ILE A 199 -6.55 14.17 37.98
N ASP A 200 -7.66 14.41 37.27
CA ASP A 200 -8.97 13.87 37.63
C ASP A 200 -8.96 12.33 37.60
N ARG A 201 -8.30 11.73 36.60
CA ARG A 201 -8.11 10.28 36.52
C ARG A 201 -7.30 9.73 37.69
N TYR A 202 -6.27 10.44 38.13
CA TYR A 202 -5.47 10.03 39.29
C TYR A 202 -6.24 10.18 40.60
N VAL A 203 -7.03 11.24 40.74
CA VAL A 203 -7.94 11.43 41.89
C VAL A 203 -8.96 10.28 41.94
N GLU A 204 -9.54 9.91 40.80
CA GLU A 204 -10.46 8.77 40.67
C GLU A 204 -9.78 7.46 41.11
N VAL A 205 -8.55 7.17 40.68
CA VAL A 205 -7.78 5.99 41.12
C VAL A 205 -7.62 5.94 42.64
N VAL A 206 -7.30 7.07 43.28
CA VAL A 206 -7.16 7.16 44.74
C VAL A 206 -8.51 6.99 45.45
N HIS A 207 -9.59 7.60 44.95
CA HIS A 207 -10.90 7.50 45.58
C HIS A 207 -11.56 6.14 45.38
N GLU A 208 -11.50 5.59 44.17
CA GLU A 208 -12.14 4.32 43.82
C GLU A 208 -11.32 3.10 44.21
N GLN A 209 -10.03 3.28 44.53
CA GLN A 209 -9.11 2.18 44.83
C GLN A 209 -9.01 1.14 43.70
N LYS A 210 -9.00 1.62 42.45
CA LYS A 210 -8.90 0.78 41.24
C LYS A 210 -7.72 1.17 40.38
N THR A 211 -7.14 0.17 39.71
CA THR A 211 -6.12 0.40 38.68
C THR A 211 -6.78 0.84 37.37
N VAL A 212 -6.21 1.85 36.71
CA VAL A 212 -6.71 2.42 35.45
C VAL A 212 -5.56 2.48 34.44
N ASP A 213 -5.86 2.07 33.21
CA ASP A 213 -4.99 2.25 32.05
C ASP A 213 -5.36 3.55 31.33
N ILE A 214 -4.35 4.36 31.02
CA ILE A 214 -4.50 5.71 30.49
C ILE A 214 -3.53 5.88 29.32
N ASP A 215 -4.09 6.09 28.13
CA ASP A 215 -3.32 6.56 26.98
C ASP A 215 -3.18 8.07 27.07
N TYR A 216 -1.94 8.56 27.09
CA TYR A 216 -1.64 9.96 27.34
C TYR A 216 -0.68 10.51 26.29
N MET A 217 -1.02 11.64 25.68
CA MET A 217 -0.15 12.30 24.69
C MET A 217 0.43 13.59 25.23
N THR A 218 1.72 13.78 25.05
CA THR A 218 2.44 15.02 25.35
C THR A 218 3.09 15.58 24.10
N THR A 219 3.13 16.89 23.98
CA THR A 219 3.94 17.56 22.96
C THR A 219 5.17 18.16 23.64
N ASP A 220 6.37 17.80 23.18
CA ASP A 220 7.60 18.41 23.68
C ASP A 220 7.62 19.89 23.30
N SER A 221 7.69 20.76 24.30
CA SER A 221 7.66 22.22 24.12
C SER A 221 8.89 22.78 23.40
N LYS A 222 9.99 22.03 23.33
CA LYS A 222 11.23 22.45 22.65
C LYS A 222 11.30 21.96 21.21
N THR A 223 10.86 20.73 20.94
CA THR A 223 10.96 20.11 19.61
C THR A 223 9.66 20.13 18.81
N GLY A 224 8.53 20.38 19.48
CA GLY A 224 7.20 20.33 18.88
C GLY A 224 6.75 18.93 18.49
N LYS A 225 7.49 17.88 18.87
CA LYS A 225 7.13 16.49 18.57
C LYS A 225 6.14 15.95 19.60
N ASP A 226 5.18 15.20 19.12
CA ASP A 226 4.25 14.45 19.96
C ASP A 226 4.90 13.15 20.44
N ALA A 227 4.63 12.79 21.69
CA ALA A 227 5.01 11.54 22.32
C ALA A 227 3.77 10.91 22.95
N ALA A 228 3.58 9.61 22.70
CA ALA A 228 2.49 8.81 23.22
C ALA A 228 2.99 7.95 24.40
N TRP A 229 2.25 8.00 25.50
CA TRP A 229 2.56 7.32 26.74
C TRP A 229 1.46 6.35 27.10
N ALA A 230 1.82 5.11 27.40
CA ALA A 230 0.92 4.16 28.06
C ALA A 230 1.15 4.23 29.56
N ILE A 231 0.12 4.64 30.32
CA ILE A 231 0.21 4.83 31.77
C ILE A 231 -0.70 3.82 32.47
N LYS A 232 -0.15 3.08 33.42
CA LYS A 232 -0.90 2.27 34.38
C LYS A 232 -0.85 2.93 35.75
N ALA A 233 -1.99 3.44 36.20
CA ALA A 233 -2.12 4.15 37.46
C ALA A 233 -2.83 3.27 38.50
N PHE A 234 -2.29 3.16 39.72
CA PHE A 234 -2.80 2.27 40.77
C PHE A 234 -2.73 2.92 42.16
N PRO A 235 -3.68 2.61 43.06
CA PRO A 235 -3.70 3.21 44.38
C PRO A 235 -2.59 2.65 45.29
N LEU A 236 -2.07 3.50 46.17
CA LEU A 236 -1.14 3.16 47.24
C LEU A 236 -1.71 3.64 48.58
N SER A 237 -1.24 3.05 49.68
CA SER A 237 -1.64 3.44 51.03
C SER A 237 -1.34 4.92 51.33
N GLY A 238 -2.19 5.58 52.11
CA GLY A 238 -1.95 6.95 52.57
C GLY A 238 -2.25 8.03 51.51
N GLN A 239 -3.38 7.92 50.81
CA GLN A 239 -3.80 8.84 49.75
C GLN A 239 -2.72 9.01 48.66
N CYS A 240 -1.99 7.94 48.35
CA CYS A 240 -0.96 7.95 47.33
C CYS A 240 -1.41 7.18 46.08
N ILE A 241 -0.80 7.51 44.95
CA ILE A 241 -1.00 6.83 43.67
C ILE A 241 0.36 6.52 43.06
N GLY A 242 0.54 5.29 42.62
CA GLY A 242 1.64 4.90 41.74
C GLY A 242 1.22 5.05 40.28
N SER A 243 2.09 5.63 39.48
CA SER A 243 1.94 5.79 38.03
C SER A 243 3.15 5.16 37.36
N ILE A 244 2.94 4.02 36.70
CA ILE A 244 3.93 3.38 35.85
C ILE A 244 3.64 3.80 34.41
N PHE A 245 4.66 4.19 33.65
CA PHE A 245 4.50 4.65 32.28
C PHE A 245 5.66 4.24 31.37
N GLU A 246 5.36 4.09 30.09
CA GLU A 246 6.31 3.84 29.02
C GLU A 246 6.01 4.68 27.78
N ASP A 247 7.05 4.96 26.99
CA ASP A 247 6.94 5.63 25.70
C ASP A 247 6.59 4.61 24.62
N VAL A 248 5.38 4.72 24.06
CA VAL A 248 4.85 3.84 23.01
C VAL A 248 4.81 4.52 21.64
N THR A 249 5.42 5.70 21.51
CA THR A 249 5.37 6.52 20.28
C THR A 249 5.80 5.73 19.05
N LYS A 250 7.00 5.11 19.10
CA LYS A 250 7.54 4.35 17.96
C LYS A 250 6.68 3.15 17.58
N GLN A 251 6.10 2.48 18.57
CA GLN A 251 5.23 1.32 18.33
C GLN A 251 3.94 1.77 17.64
N GLN A 252 3.29 2.82 18.16
CA GLN A 252 2.07 3.36 17.57
C GLN A 252 2.32 3.93 16.17
N GLU A 253 3.41 4.67 15.94
CA GLU A 253 3.79 5.18 14.61
C GLU A 253 3.99 4.04 13.60
N THR A 254 4.67 2.96 14.00
CA THR A 254 4.90 1.80 13.13
C THR A 254 3.59 1.09 12.80
N GLU A 255 2.76 0.84 13.82
CA GLU A 255 1.47 0.19 13.64
C GLU A 255 0.53 1.04 12.79
N GLN A 256 0.47 2.35 13.02
CA GLN A 256 -0.35 3.27 12.26
C GLN A 256 0.15 3.41 10.82
N SER A 257 1.47 3.43 10.59
CA SER A 257 2.06 3.44 9.25
C SER A 257 1.75 2.15 8.49
N LEU A 258 1.84 0.99 9.14
CA LEU A 258 1.44 -0.29 8.56
C LEU A 258 -0.05 -0.33 8.22
N ARG A 259 -0.92 0.08 9.15
CA ARG A 259 -2.37 0.17 8.93
C ARG A 259 -2.70 1.12 7.78
N SER A 260 -2.09 2.30 7.74
CA SER A 260 -2.31 3.29 6.68
C SER A 260 -1.83 2.79 5.32
N THR A 261 -0.70 2.08 5.28
CA THR A 261 -0.17 1.48 4.04
C THR A 261 -1.08 0.36 3.54
N SER A 262 -1.53 -0.52 4.44
CA SER A 262 -2.49 -1.59 4.09
C SER A 262 -3.79 -1.00 3.54
N GLN A 263 -4.40 -0.04 4.26
CA GLN A 263 -5.62 0.63 3.81
C GLN A 263 -5.44 1.34 2.47
N PHE A 264 -4.28 1.94 2.23
CA PHE A 264 -3.97 2.58 0.96
C PHE A 264 -3.89 1.56 -0.19
N LEU A 265 -3.23 0.41 0.02
CA LEU A 265 -3.15 -0.66 -0.98
C LEU A 265 -4.53 -1.28 -1.27
N ASP A 266 -5.31 -1.57 -0.22
CA ASP A 266 -6.68 -2.08 -0.36
C ASP A 266 -7.55 -1.08 -1.15
N SER A 267 -7.45 0.21 -0.82
CA SER A 267 -8.17 1.26 -1.54
C SER A 267 -7.76 1.36 -3.01
N ILE A 268 -6.48 1.20 -3.35
CA ILE A 268 -6.03 1.16 -4.74
C ILE A 268 -6.65 -0.05 -5.45
N LEU A 269 -6.51 -1.25 -4.88
CA LEU A 269 -7.00 -2.48 -5.49
C LEU A 269 -8.51 -2.41 -5.75
N ASP A 270 -9.28 -1.87 -4.81
CA ASP A 270 -10.74 -1.79 -4.92
C ASP A 270 -11.24 -0.73 -5.91
N ASN A 271 -10.46 0.31 -6.20
CA ASN A 271 -10.88 1.41 -7.10
C ASN A 271 -10.29 1.32 -8.52
N ILE A 272 -9.39 0.37 -8.78
CA ILE A 272 -8.92 0.12 -10.16
C ILE A 272 -10.06 -0.56 -10.94
N PRO A 273 -10.46 -0.04 -12.11
CA PRO A 273 -11.51 -0.63 -12.95
C PRO A 273 -10.99 -1.84 -13.74
N MET A 274 -10.37 -2.78 -13.05
CA MET A 274 -9.80 -4.01 -13.59
C MET A 274 -10.01 -5.11 -12.58
N MET A 275 -10.34 -6.31 -13.05
CA MET A 275 -10.52 -7.46 -12.17
C MET A 275 -9.15 -7.96 -11.76
N ILE A 276 -8.87 -7.95 -10.46
CA ILE A 276 -7.60 -8.41 -9.90
C ILE A 276 -7.88 -9.60 -9.02
N PHE A 277 -7.13 -10.69 -9.25
CA PHE A 277 -7.13 -11.86 -8.39
C PHE A 277 -5.71 -12.30 -8.06
N ILE A 278 -5.56 -12.94 -6.90
CA ILE A 278 -4.32 -13.56 -6.47
C ILE A 278 -4.61 -15.00 -6.11
N LYS A 279 -3.80 -15.92 -6.63
CA LYS A 279 -3.85 -17.35 -6.31
C LYS A 279 -2.58 -17.82 -5.62
N ASP A 280 -2.69 -18.76 -4.68
CA ASP A 280 -1.56 -19.45 -4.07
C ASP A 280 -0.88 -20.37 -5.11
N ALA A 281 0.44 -20.30 -5.25
CA ALA A 281 1.14 -21.10 -6.26
C ALA A 281 1.11 -22.62 -5.99
N LYS A 282 0.87 -23.07 -4.75
CA LYS A 282 0.88 -24.48 -4.38
C LYS A 282 -0.25 -25.26 -5.05
N ASP A 283 -1.46 -24.69 -5.05
CA ASP A 283 -2.64 -25.36 -5.59
C ASP A 283 -3.67 -24.44 -6.26
N LEU A 284 -3.27 -23.21 -6.57
CA LEU A 284 -4.04 -22.25 -7.35
C LEU A 284 -5.37 -21.84 -6.72
N ARG A 285 -5.51 -21.96 -5.39
CA ARG A 285 -6.67 -21.40 -4.70
C ARG A 285 -6.62 -19.88 -4.71
N TYR A 286 -7.77 -19.22 -4.84
CA TYR A 286 -7.89 -17.77 -4.71
C TYR A 286 -7.63 -17.34 -3.26
N ILE A 287 -6.66 -16.46 -3.05
CA ILE A 287 -6.35 -15.88 -1.73
C ILE A 287 -6.77 -14.42 -1.61
N HIS A 288 -6.97 -13.75 -2.75
CA HIS A 288 -7.46 -12.38 -2.80
C HIS A 288 -8.15 -12.13 -4.13
N ILE A 289 -9.20 -11.31 -4.09
CA ILE A 289 -9.84 -10.68 -5.25
C ILE A 289 -10.18 -9.25 -4.87
N ASN A 290 -10.13 -8.31 -5.82
CA ASN A 290 -10.55 -6.95 -5.55
C ASN A 290 -12.07 -6.79 -5.65
N LYS A 291 -12.60 -5.74 -5.03
CA LYS A 291 -14.04 -5.42 -5.07
C LYS A 291 -14.59 -5.31 -6.50
N TYR A 292 -13.82 -4.77 -7.44
CA TYR A 292 -14.25 -4.66 -8.84
C TYR A 292 -14.53 -6.04 -9.47
N MET A 293 -13.73 -7.06 -9.16
CA MET A 293 -13.99 -8.43 -9.61
C MET A 293 -15.25 -9.01 -8.97
N GLU A 294 -15.46 -8.80 -7.66
CA GLU A 294 -16.68 -9.26 -6.98
C GLU A 294 -17.96 -8.68 -7.60
N GLU A 295 -17.92 -7.40 -7.99
CA GLU A 295 -19.08 -6.72 -8.60
C GLU A 295 -19.32 -7.16 -10.05
N GLN A 296 -18.26 -7.39 -10.82
CA GLN A 296 -18.36 -7.76 -12.23
C GLN A 296 -18.63 -9.24 -12.46
N PHE A 297 -18.19 -10.10 -11.52
CA PHE A 297 -18.23 -11.55 -11.64
C PHE A 297 -18.82 -12.21 -10.39
N THR A 298 -20.11 -12.54 -10.48
CA THR A 298 -20.81 -13.28 -9.42
C THR A 298 -20.32 -14.74 -9.39
N SER A 299 -19.82 -15.19 -8.25
CA SER A 299 -19.50 -16.61 -8.03
C SER A 299 -20.77 -17.41 -7.69
N PRO A 300 -20.93 -18.64 -8.22
CA PRO A 300 -22.03 -19.55 -7.84
C PRO A 300 -22.00 -19.95 -6.37
N ILE A 301 -20.81 -19.95 -5.78
CA ILE A 301 -20.52 -20.48 -4.44
C ILE A 301 -20.53 -19.37 -3.38
N GLY A 302 -20.84 -18.13 -3.78
CA GLY A 302 -20.93 -16.96 -2.91
C GLY A 302 -19.58 -16.35 -2.51
N SER A 303 -18.50 -17.13 -2.43
CA SER A 303 -17.14 -16.61 -2.19
C SER A 303 -16.12 -17.28 -3.11
N TRP A 304 -15.18 -16.48 -3.63
CA TRP A 304 -14.04 -16.96 -4.39
C TRP A 304 -12.92 -17.47 -3.48
N LEU A 305 -12.75 -16.84 -2.31
CA LEU A 305 -11.61 -17.06 -1.43
C LEU A 305 -11.58 -18.52 -0.94
N GLY A 306 -10.39 -19.12 -0.98
CA GLY A 306 -10.13 -20.51 -0.58
C GLY A 306 -10.49 -21.56 -1.63
N HIS A 307 -11.19 -21.20 -2.70
CA HIS A 307 -11.63 -22.12 -3.75
C HIS A 307 -10.67 -22.09 -4.95
N THR A 308 -10.74 -23.11 -5.79
CA THR A 308 -9.96 -23.27 -7.03
C THR A 308 -10.85 -23.01 -8.26
N ASP A 309 -10.25 -22.93 -9.45
CA ASP A 309 -11.03 -22.79 -10.70
C ASP A 309 -12.04 -23.93 -10.89
N TYR A 310 -11.72 -25.15 -10.44
CA TYR A 310 -12.61 -26.31 -10.56
C TYR A 310 -13.86 -26.22 -9.69
N ASP A 311 -13.82 -25.43 -8.62
CA ASP A 311 -14.98 -25.21 -7.77
C ASP A 311 -15.94 -24.19 -8.44
N ILE A 312 -15.39 -23.25 -9.21
CA ILE A 312 -16.09 -22.06 -9.71
C ILE A 312 -16.54 -22.20 -11.16
N PHE A 313 -15.74 -22.83 -12.03
CA PHE A 313 -15.97 -22.92 -13.47
C PHE A 313 -16.27 -24.35 -13.93
N PRO A 314 -16.93 -24.53 -15.10
CA PRO A 314 -17.03 -25.84 -15.75
C PRO A 314 -15.65 -26.46 -15.97
N THR A 315 -15.56 -27.80 -15.88
CA THR A 315 -14.28 -28.54 -15.92
C THR A 315 -13.41 -28.19 -17.13
N GLU A 316 -14.00 -28.09 -18.32
CA GLU A 316 -13.28 -27.73 -19.55
C GLU A 316 -12.61 -26.36 -19.45
N THR A 317 -13.34 -25.35 -18.96
CA THR A 317 -12.79 -24.00 -18.74
C THR A 317 -11.77 -23.98 -17.60
N ALA A 318 -12.03 -24.70 -16.50
CA ALA A 318 -11.10 -24.80 -15.38
C ALA A 318 -9.76 -25.44 -15.80
N ASP A 319 -9.80 -26.48 -16.63
CA ASP A 319 -8.61 -27.13 -17.18
C ASP A 319 -7.77 -26.14 -18.01
N GLU A 320 -8.41 -25.33 -18.87
CA GLU A 320 -7.74 -24.29 -19.64
C GLU A 320 -7.08 -23.23 -18.74
N PHE A 321 -7.80 -22.74 -17.72
CA PHE A 321 -7.28 -21.73 -16.80
C PHE A 321 -6.13 -22.25 -15.96
N VAL A 322 -6.25 -23.47 -15.42
CA VAL A 322 -5.18 -24.11 -14.63
C VAL A 322 -3.96 -24.39 -15.49
N ALA A 323 -4.14 -24.85 -16.73
CA ALA A 323 -3.02 -25.05 -17.65
C ALA A 323 -2.29 -23.73 -17.95
N ALA A 324 -3.04 -22.65 -18.20
CA ALA A 324 -2.48 -21.32 -18.41
C ALA A 324 -1.74 -20.80 -17.16
N ASP A 325 -2.34 -20.94 -15.98
CA ASP A 325 -1.75 -20.52 -14.69
C ASP A 325 -0.44 -21.27 -14.40
N ARG A 326 -0.41 -22.59 -14.63
CA ARG A 326 0.81 -23.41 -14.45
C ARG A 326 1.90 -23.06 -15.46
N ALA A 327 1.54 -22.72 -16.70
CA ALA A 327 2.50 -22.33 -17.72
C ALA A 327 3.24 -21.02 -17.34
N VAL A 328 2.57 -20.09 -16.65
CA VAL A 328 3.17 -18.83 -16.18
C VAL A 328 4.36 -19.10 -15.24
N PHE A 329 4.19 -20.02 -14.28
CA PHE A 329 5.26 -20.40 -13.37
C PHE A 329 6.41 -21.13 -14.07
N GLY A 330 6.10 -21.98 -15.06
CA GLY A 330 7.11 -22.68 -15.86
C GLY A 330 7.98 -21.72 -16.69
N GLY A 331 7.41 -20.63 -17.20
CA GLY A 331 8.13 -19.65 -18.03
C GLY A 331 8.87 -18.56 -17.25
N ARG A 332 8.52 -18.31 -15.97
CA ARG A 332 9.01 -17.17 -15.17
C ARG A 332 8.81 -15.80 -15.83
N THR A 333 7.82 -15.70 -16.72
CA THR A 333 7.50 -14.48 -17.48
C THR A 333 6.02 -14.14 -17.34
N ILE A 334 5.68 -12.87 -17.57
CA ILE A 334 4.30 -12.43 -17.68
C ILE A 334 3.68 -13.09 -18.92
N VAL A 335 2.50 -13.68 -18.75
CA VAL A 335 1.69 -14.19 -19.87
C VAL A 335 0.58 -13.19 -20.15
N ASP A 336 0.49 -12.75 -21.40
CA ASP A 336 -0.53 -11.82 -21.91
C ASP A 336 -1.50 -12.61 -22.80
N ILE A 337 -2.77 -12.64 -22.42
CA ILE A 337 -3.84 -13.35 -23.11
C ILE A 337 -4.80 -12.28 -23.68
N PRO A 338 -4.64 -11.88 -24.95
CA PRO A 338 -5.38 -10.74 -25.51
C PRO A 338 -6.90 -10.91 -25.47
N GLU A 339 -7.37 -12.15 -25.59
CA GLU A 339 -8.78 -12.52 -25.71
C GLU A 339 -9.01 -13.85 -24.97
N GLU A 340 -9.32 -13.78 -23.68
CA GLU A 340 -9.70 -14.90 -22.84
C GLU A 340 -11.23 -14.95 -22.73
N SER A 341 -11.85 -16.07 -23.07
CA SER A 341 -13.30 -16.25 -22.92
C SER A 341 -13.60 -16.70 -21.50
N VAL A 342 -14.23 -15.83 -20.71
CA VAL A 342 -14.51 -16.09 -19.30
C VAL A 342 -16.03 -16.22 -19.09
N PRO A 343 -16.53 -17.41 -18.70
CA PRO A 343 -17.93 -17.59 -18.36
C PRO A 343 -18.31 -16.79 -17.13
N SER A 344 -19.22 -15.82 -17.28
CA SER A 344 -19.76 -15.02 -16.19
C SER A 344 -21.19 -15.46 -15.85
N TYR A 345 -21.41 -15.90 -14.62
CA TYR A 345 -22.71 -16.35 -14.17
C TYR A 345 -23.73 -15.21 -14.21
N GLY A 346 -24.81 -15.40 -14.98
CA GLY A 346 -25.90 -14.42 -15.14
C GLY A 346 -25.73 -13.43 -16.30
N THR A 347 -24.51 -13.23 -16.84
CA THR A 347 -24.27 -12.29 -17.96
C THR A 347 -23.73 -12.95 -19.23
N GLY A 348 -23.46 -14.26 -19.20
CA GLY A 348 -22.99 -15.02 -20.37
C GLY A 348 -21.46 -15.04 -20.45
N VAL A 349 -20.92 -15.28 -21.65
CA VAL A 349 -19.46 -15.28 -21.87
C VAL A 349 -18.99 -13.84 -22.07
N ARG A 350 -18.00 -13.43 -21.27
CA ARG A 350 -17.29 -12.16 -21.44
C ARG A 350 -15.94 -12.41 -22.07
N LEU A 351 -15.49 -11.46 -22.88
CA LEU A 351 -14.15 -11.50 -23.46
C LEU A 351 -13.24 -10.57 -22.66
N CYS A 352 -12.22 -11.16 -22.05
CA CYS A 352 -11.30 -10.45 -21.18
C CYS A 352 -9.91 -10.36 -21.83
N HIS A 353 -9.25 -9.22 -21.67
CA HIS A 353 -7.81 -9.11 -21.86
C HIS A 353 -7.15 -9.39 -20.51
N THR A 354 -6.45 -10.52 -20.40
CA THR A 354 -5.91 -11.01 -19.13
C THR A 354 -4.40 -11.04 -19.13
N ARG A 355 -3.78 -10.55 -18.06
CA ARG A 355 -2.36 -10.68 -17.75
C ARG A 355 -2.16 -11.49 -16.51
N LYS A 356 -1.24 -12.45 -16.58
CA LYS A 356 -0.88 -13.34 -15.47
C LYS A 356 0.59 -13.15 -15.12
N ILE A 357 0.85 -12.76 -13.87
CA ILE A 357 2.17 -12.36 -13.36
C ILE A 357 2.56 -13.32 -12.23
N PRO A 358 3.67 -14.04 -12.35
CA PRO A 358 4.15 -14.91 -11.28
C PRO A 358 4.97 -14.11 -10.26
N LEU A 359 4.73 -14.36 -8.98
CA LEU A 359 5.55 -13.89 -7.86
C LEU A 359 6.29 -15.04 -7.22
N TYR A 360 7.52 -14.77 -6.80
CA TYR A 360 8.43 -15.74 -6.19
C TYR A 360 8.89 -15.23 -4.83
N ASP A 361 9.26 -16.15 -3.94
CA ASP A 361 9.90 -15.82 -2.67
C ASP A 361 11.39 -15.49 -2.82
N GLU A 362 12.07 -15.18 -1.71
CA GLU A 362 13.51 -14.90 -1.68
C GLU A 362 14.37 -16.10 -2.12
N ALA A 363 13.85 -17.33 -2.01
CA ALA A 363 14.52 -18.54 -2.47
C ALA A 363 14.31 -18.81 -3.97
N GLY A 364 13.42 -18.04 -4.62
CA GLY A 364 13.09 -18.16 -6.04
C GLY A 364 11.98 -19.17 -6.34
N GLU A 365 11.31 -19.70 -5.32
CA GLU A 365 10.20 -20.63 -5.42
C GLU A 365 8.88 -19.89 -5.72
N PRO A 366 7.97 -20.48 -6.52
CA PRO A 366 6.66 -19.88 -6.80
C PRO A 366 5.87 -19.60 -5.51
N LEU A 367 5.45 -18.36 -5.32
CA LEU A 367 4.69 -17.92 -4.15
C LEU A 367 3.23 -17.62 -4.50
N PHE A 368 2.99 -16.72 -5.46
CA PHE A 368 1.66 -16.31 -5.88
C PHE A 368 1.54 -16.12 -7.40
N LEU A 369 0.33 -16.24 -7.91
CA LEU A 369 -0.04 -15.77 -9.24
C LEU A 369 -0.95 -14.55 -9.11
N ILE A 370 -0.59 -13.44 -9.74
CA ILE A 370 -1.49 -12.29 -9.89
C ILE A 370 -2.12 -12.35 -11.27
N GLY A 371 -3.46 -12.38 -11.32
CA GLY A 371 -4.23 -12.20 -12.55
C GLY A 371 -4.86 -10.81 -12.59
N MET A 372 -4.74 -10.15 -13.73
CA MET A 372 -5.33 -8.84 -14.00
C MET A 372 -6.13 -8.94 -15.29
N SER A 373 -7.45 -8.74 -15.22
CA SER A 373 -8.36 -8.98 -16.35
C SER A 373 -9.23 -7.75 -16.62
N GLU A 374 -9.21 -7.26 -17.85
CA GLU A 374 -10.04 -6.16 -18.34
C GLU A 374 -11.15 -6.72 -19.24
N ASP A 375 -12.41 -6.36 -18.99
CA ASP A 375 -13.51 -6.73 -19.88
C ASP A 375 -13.48 -5.87 -21.15
N ILE A 376 -13.25 -6.52 -22.29
CA ILE A 376 -13.13 -5.88 -23.61
C ILE A 376 -14.33 -6.21 -24.51
N THR A 377 -15.39 -6.81 -23.97
CA THR A 377 -16.55 -7.32 -24.73
C THR A 377 -17.21 -6.22 -25.56
N ASP A 378 -17.52 -5.08 -24.93
CA ASP A 378 -18.17 -3.94 -25.60
C ASP A 378 -17.26 -3.31 -26.66
N ARG A 379 -15.98 -3.15 -26.33
CA ARG A 379 -14.98 -2.58 -27.24
C ARG A 379 -14.84 -3.45 -28.49
N LYS A 380 -14.74 -4.76 -28.32
CA LYS A 380 -14.63 -5.73 -29.42
C LYS A 380 -15.89 -5.79 -30.27
N SER A 381 -17.06 -5.77 -29.63
CA SER A 381 -18.34 -5.71 -30.34
C SER A 381 -18.46 -4.44 -31.21
N ALA A 382 -17.99 -3.30 -30.70
CA ALA A 382 -17.97 -2.04 -31.45
C ALA A 382 -16.93 -2.04 -32.58
N GLU A 383 -15.75 -2.60 -32.34
CA GLU A 383 -14.71 -2.78 -33.37
C GLU A 383 -15.21 -3.67 -34.52
N ASP A 384 -15.84 -4.80 -34.20
CA ASP A 384 -16.41 -5.71 -35.17
C ASP A 384 -17.58 -5.08 -35.94
N ALA A 385 -18.44 -4.31 -35.28
CA ALA A 385 -19.52 -3.58 -35.93
C ALA A 385 -18.98 -2.57 -36.95
N LYS A 386 -17.98 -1.76 -36.57
CA LYS A 386 -17.30 -0.83 -37.49
C LYS A 386 -16.61 -1.55 -38.63
N ARG A 387 -15.98 -2.70 -38.37
CA ARG A 387 -15.31 -3.48 -39.41
C ARG A 387 -16.31 -4.00 -40.44
N ARG A 388 -17.48 -4.48 -39.99
CA ARG A 388 -18.57 -4.90 -40.89
C ARG A 388 -19.10 -3.73 -41.72
N GLU A 389 -19.30 -2.57 -41.10
CA GLU A 389 -19.73 -1.36 -41.81
C GLU A 389 -18.72 -0.91 -42.87
N PHE A 390 -17.42 -0.90 -42.54
CA PHE A 390 -16.36 -0.56 -43.48
C PHE A 390 -16.35 -1.50 -44.69
N VAL A 391 -16.43 -2.81 -44.46
CA VAL A 391 -16.49 -3.82 -45.54
C VAL A 391 -17.73 -3.62 -46.42
N LEU A 392 -18.87 -3.28 -45.81
CA LEU A 392 -20.11 -3.01 -46.55
C LEU A 392 -19.98 -1.79 -47.45
N LEU A 393 -19.46 -0.67 -46.92
CA LEU A 393 -19.22 0.56 -47.69
C LEU A 393 -18.24 0.33 -48.84
N GLU A 394 -17.13 -0.38 -48.59
CA GLU A 394 -16.16 -0.71 -49.62
C GLU A 394 -16.79 -1.55 -50.75
N THR A 395 -17.63 -2.52 -50.37
CA THR A 395 -18.37 -3.35 -51.34
C THR A 395 -19.37 -2.51 -52.14
N GLN A 396 -20.08 -1.57 -51.50
CA GLN A 396 -21.02 -0.66 -52.16
C GLN A 396 -20.32 0.25 -53.17
N THR A 397 -19.16 0.81 -52.82
CA THR A 397 -18.37 1.64 -53.74
C THR A 397 -17.91 0.84 -54.96
N LYS A 398 -17.40 -0.38 -54.77
CA LYS A 398 -17.00 -1.28 -55.88
C LYS A 398 -18.17 -1.61 -56.80
N LEU A 399 -19.36 -1.86 -56.25
CA LEU A 399 -20.57 -2.09 -57.04
C LEU A 399 -20.99 -0.86 -57.85
N MET A 400 -20.94 0.34 -57.25
CA MET A 400 -21.22 1.60 -57.96
C MET A 400 -20.24 1.84 -59.12
N GLU A 401 -18.96 1.51 -58.93
CA GLU A 401 -17.95 1.64 -59.99
C GLU A 401 -18.21 0.67 -61.16
N LEU A 402 -18.54 -0.59 -60.87
CA LEU A 402 -18.90 -1.58 -61.90
C LEU A 402 -20.12 -1.15 -62.72
N VAL A 403 -21.17 -0.63 -62.08
CA VAL A 403 -22.35 -0.09 -62.78
C VAL A 403 -21.95 1.05 -63.71
N ARG A 404 -21.04 1.93 -63.26
CA ARG A 404 -20.56 3.07 -64.06
C ARG A 404 -19.78 2.63 -65.30
N GLN A 405 -18.92 1.61 -65.18
CA GLN A 405 -18.15 1.06 -66.31
C GLN A 405 -19.02 0.40 -67.38
N LEU A 406 -20.16 -0.18 -67.00
CA LEU A 406 -21.05 -0.92 -67.93
C LEU A 406 -22.06 -0.03 -68.70
N SER A 407 -22.11 1.28 -68.43
CA SER A 407 -23.23 2.14 -68.84
C SER A 407 -23.16 2.78 -70.24
N THR A 408 -22.05 2.66 -70.99
CA THR A 408 -21.93 3.11 -72.40
C THR A 408 -21.07 2.14 -73.23
N PRO A 409 -21.56 0.93 -73.54
CA PRO A 409 -20.81 -0.02 -74.36
C PRO A 409 -20.75 0.44 -75.83
N LEU A 410 -19.56 0.72 -76.35
CA LEU A 410 -19.37 1.00 -77.78
C LEU A 410 -19.33 -0.32 -78.56
N LEU A 411 -20.20 -0.48 -79.55
CA LEU A 411 -20.38 -1.73 -80.28
C LEU A 411 -19.94 -1.58 -81.74
N PRO A 412 -18.84 -2.23 -82.19
CA PRO A 412 -18.45 -2.23 -83.60
C PRO A 412 -19.38 -3.16 -84.39
N LEU A 413 -20.25 -2.61 -85.23
CA LEU A 413 -21.24 -3.39 -85.98
C LEU A 413 -20.79 -3.77 -87.40
N ALA A 414 -19.93 -2.96 -88.01
CA ALA A 414 -19.38 -3.22 -89.34
C ALA A 414 -18.02 -2.51 -89.50
N LYS A 415 -17.30 -2.81 -90.59
CA LYS A 415 -16.00 -2.18 -90.86
C LYS A 415 -16.16 -0.67 -90.99
N GLY A 416 -15.61 0.07 -90.03
CA GLY A 416 -15.68 1.52 -89.95
C GLY A 416 -17.02 2.07 -89.40
N VAL A 417 -17.88 1.24 -88.80
CA VAL A 417 -19.14 1.69 -88.19
C VAL A 417 -19.22 1.28 -86.72
N LEU A 418 -19.39 2.26 -85.84
CA LEU A 418 -19.52 2.08 -84.39
C LEU A 418 -20.90 2.52 -83.92
N VAL A 419 -21.48 1.81 -82.96
CA VAL A 419 -22.74 2.19 -82.31
C VAL A 419 -22.49 2.56 -80.86
N ALA A 420 -23.07 3.66 -80.43
CA ALA A 420 -22.96 4.20 -79.09
C ALA A 420 -24.36 4.35 -78.47
N PRO A 421 -24.88 3.30 -77.82
CA PRO A 421 -26.18 3.35 -77.17
C PRO A 421 -26.13 4.20 -75.90
N LEU A 422 -27.10 5.11 -75.77
CA LEU A 422 -27.33 5.93 -74.59
C LEU A 422 -28.56 5.41 -73.87
N VAL A 423 -28.37 4.88 -72.66
CA VAL A 423 -29.43 4.29 -71.84
C VAL A 423 -29.55 5.02 -70.51
N GLY A 424 -30.77 5.47 -70.19
CA GLY A 424 -31.11 6.12 -68.92
C GLY A 424 -30.83 7.62 -68.88
N GLN A 425 -30.99 8.24 -67.71
CA GLN A 425 -30.81 9.69 -67.52
C GLN A 425 -29.34 10.10 -67.63
N MET A 426 -29.03 11.02 -68.54
CA MET A 426 -27.68 11.52 -68.79
C MET A 426 -27.43 12.77 -67.93
N ASP A 427 -26.35 12.77 -67.15
CA ASP A 427 -25.90 13.92 -66.36
C ASP A 427 -24.52 14.40 -66.88
N GLU A 428 -24.03 15.51 -66.33
CA GLU A 428 -22.78 16.13 -66.77
C GLU A 428 -21.58 15.14 -66.69
N ALA A 429 -21.49 14.38 -65.60
CA ALA A 429 -20.41 13.42 -65.37
C ALA A 429 -20.48 12.20 -66.32
N ARG A 430 -21.69 11.73 -66.64
CA ARG A 430 -21.92 10.67 -67.63
C ARG A 430 -21.60 11.13 -69.04
N GLY A 431 -21.90 12.38 -69.40
CA GLY A 431 -21.56 12.89 -70.73
C GLY A 431 -20.06 13.07 -70.97
N GLN A 432 -19.30 13.44 -69.94
CA GLN A 432 -17.83 13.48 -70.03
C GLN A 432 -17.24 12.07 -70.23
N HIS A 433 -17.71 11.07 -69.48
CA HIS A 433 -17.29 9.68 -69.71
C HIS A 433 -17.71 9.16 -71.08
N PHE A 434 -18.90 9.51 -71.55
CA PHE A 434 -19.38 9.14 -72.89
C PHE A 434 -18.47 9.73 -73.97
N MET A 435 -18.09 11.01 -73.86
CA MET A 435 -17.13 11.65 -74.76
C MET A 435 -15.81 10.90 -74.81
N GLU A 436 -15.20 10.64 -73.65
CA GLU A 436 -13.91 9.97 -73.55
C GLU A 436 -13.97 8.56 -74.13
N ALA A 437 -15.00 7.80 -73.78
CA ALA A 437 -15.24 6.48 -74.34
C ALA A 437 -15.40 6.57 -75.85
N LEU A 438 -16.24 7.48 -76.36
CA LEU A 438 -16.52 7.65 -77.79
C LEU A 438 -15.25 7.93 -78.59
N LEU A 439 -14.44 8.89 -78.15
CA LEU A 439 -13.19 9.25 -78.84
C LEU A 439 -12.18 8.10 -78.82
N ALA A 440 -12.02 7.43 -77.68
CA ALA A 440 -11.16 6.26 -77.55
C ALA A 440 -11.64 5.12 -78.48
N GLY A 441 -12.95 4.86 -78.52
CA GLY A 441 -13.55 3.83 -79.38
C GLY A 441 -13.43 4.15 -80.86
N ILE A 442 -13.59 5.42 -81.27
CA ILE A 442 -13.36 5.88 -82.64
C ILE A 442 -11.93 5.58 -83.07
N GLN A 443 -10.95 5.94 -82.23
CA GLN A 443 -9.53 5.70 -82.53
C GLN A 443 -9.22 4.20 -82.58
N HIS A 444 -9.68 3.44 -81.59
CA HIS A 444 -9.40 2.02 -81.46
C HIS A 444 -10.02 1.20 -82.60
N HIS A 445 -11.27 1.48 -82.96
CA HIS A 445 -11.99 0.76 -84.01
C HIS A 445 -11.86 1.39 -85.41
N GLN A 446 -11.12 2.51 -85.52
CA GLN A 446 -10.97 3.29 -86.76
C GLN A 446 -12.33 3.58 -87.41
N ALA A 447 -13.28 4.07 -86.59
CA ALA A 447 -14.64 4.31 -87.04
C ALA A 447 -14.67 5.45 -88.07
N GLU A 448 -15.29 5.21 -89.21
CA GLU A 448 -15.58 6.22 -90.23
C GLU A 448 -16.95 6.88 -89.97
N THR A 449 -17.85 6.14 -89.31
CA THR A 449 -19.18 6.55 -88.91
C THR A 449 -19.51 6.07 -87.50
N VAL A 450 -20.11 6.93 -86.67
CA VAL A 450 -20.69 6.57 -85.37
C VAL A 450 -22.19 6.81 -85.40
N LEU A 451 -22.96 5.81 -84.98
CA LEU A 451 -24.40 5.92 -84.74
C LEU A 451 -24.63 6.04 -83.23
N ILE A 452 -25.07 7.22 -82.79
CA ILE A 452 -25.44 7.46 -81.39
C ILE A 452 -26.92 7.09 -81.24
N ASP A 453 -27.19 5.98 -80.56
CA ASP A 453 -28.54 5.45 -80.38
C ASP A 453 -29.15 6.03 -79.10
N ILE A 454 -30.13 6.92 -79.26
CA ILE A 454 -30.83 7.60 -78.16
C ILE A 454 -32.21 7.01 -77.88
N THR A 455 -32.52 5.84 -78.44
CA THR A 455 -33.84 5.19 -78.26
C THR A 455 -34.17 4.95 -76.78
N GLY A 456 -33.15 4.75 -75.94
CA GLY A 456 -33.28 4.52 -74.49
C GLY A 456 -33.30 5.78 -73.62
N VAL A 457 -33.35 6.98 -74.21
CA VAL A 457 -33.32 8.27 -73.50
C VAL A 457 -34.75 8.86 -73.43
N PRO A 458 -35.37 8.94 -72.22
CA PRO A 458 -36.76 9.34 -72.09
C PRO A 458 -37.01 10.84 -72.32
N SER A 459 -36.01 11.69 -72.05
CA SER A 459 -36.06 13.14 -72.28
C SER A 459 -34.63 13.70 -72.43
N ILE A 460 -34.49 14.78 -73.21
CA ILE A 460 -33.21 15.50 -73.39
C ILE A 460 -33.37 16.91 -72.82
N ASP A 461 -32.44 17.34 -71.97
CA ASP A 461 -32.35 18.73 -71.51
C ASP A 461 -31.26 19.51 -72.27
N ALA A 462 -31.12 20.81 -71.96
CA ALA A 462 -30.12 21.68 -72.58
C ALA A 462 -28.69 21.19 -72.39
N SER A 463 -28.38 20.63 -71.21
CA SER A 463 -27.03 20.16 -70.85
C SER A 463 -26.66 18.92 -71.67
N VAL A 464 -27.56 17.94 -71.73
CA VAL A 464 -27.40 16.71 -72.51
C VAL A 464 -27.27 17.03 -74.00
N ALA A 465 -28.10 17.94 -74.53
CA ALA A 465 -28.01 18.37 -75.93
C ALA A 465 -26.64 19.01 -76.25
N GLU A 466 -26.12 19.86 -75.37
CA GLU A 466 -24.82 20.47 -75.53
C GLU A 466 -23.69 19.43 -75.50
N GLN A 467 -23.76 18.48 -74.57
CA GLN A 467 -22.76 17.41 -74.46
C GLN A 467 -22.73 16.51 -75.70
N LEU A 468 -23.89 16.14 -76.25
CA LEU A 468 -23.98 15.40 -77.51
C LEU A 468 -23.35 16.18 -78.67
N LEU A 469 -23.63 17.48 -78.77
CA LEU A 469 -23.02 18.32 -79.81
C LEU A 469 -21.51 18.49 -79.65
N ARG A 470 -21.02 18.60 -78.41
CA ARG A 470 -19.57 18.60 -78.15
C ARG A 470 -18.96 17.27 -78.63
N ALA A 471 -19.63 16.14 -78.35
CA ALA A 471 -19.16 14.81 -78.74
C ALA A 471 -19.11 14.61 -80.25
N THR A 472 -20.15 15.05 -80.96
CA THR A 472 -20.21 14.98 -82.42
C THR A 472 -19.14 15.86 -83.07
N ARG A 473 -18.91 17.08 -82.55
CA ARG A 473 -17.83 17.97 -83.02
C ARG A 473 -16.46 17.35 -82.80
N ALA A 474 -16.19 16.80 -81.62
CA ALA A 474 -14.91 16.17 -81.30
C ALA A 474 -14.65 14.93 -82.18
N ALA A 475 -15.67 14.09 -82.40
CA ALA A 475 -15.61 12.97 -83.34
C ALA A 475 -15.37 13.43 -84.79
N GLY A 476 -15.99 14.54 -85.20
CA GLY A 476 -15.77 15.15 -86.52
C GLY A 476 -14.33 15.60 -86.75
N LEU A 477 -13.66 16.13 -85.72
CA LEU A 477 -12.22 16.48 -85.78
C LEU A 477 -11.33 15.24 -86.00
N LEU A 478 -11.77 14.06 -85.56
CA LEU A 478 -11.11 12.78 -85.84
C LEU A 478 -11.49 12.20 -87.22
N GLY A 479 -12.23 12.95 -88.05
CA GLY A 479 -12.65 12.53 -89.39
C GLY A 479 -13.82 11.54 -89.41
N THR A 480 -14.56 11.44 -88.30
CA THR A 480 -15.70 10.53 -88.16
C THR A 480 -17.01 11.26 -88.41
N GLU A 481 -17.89 10.69 -89.23
CA GLU A 481 -19.26 11.18 -89.37
C GLU A 481 -20.14 10.63 -88.24
N THR A 482 -20.85 11.49 -87.53
CA THR A 482 -21.76 11.07 -86.46
C THR A 482 -23.22 11.22 -86.90
N ALA A 483 -24.07 10.27 -86.53
CA ALA A 483 -25.51 10.36 -86.74
C ALA A 483 -26.28 9.97 -85.48
N LEU A 484 -27.42 10.63 -85.23
CA LEU A 484 -28.35 10.24 -84.17
C LEU A 484 -29.34 9.22 -84.70
N VAL A 485 -29.66 8.25 -83.86
CA VAL A 485 -30.60 7.17 -84.15
C VAL A 485 -31.67 7.14 -83.07
N GLY A 486 -32.94 6.95 -83.47
CA GLY A 486 -34.01 6.68 -82.52
C GLY A 486 -34.57 7.91 -81.82
N VAL A 487 -34.52 9.07 -82.49
CA VAL A 487 -35.09 10.33 -81.96
C VAL A 487 -36.62 10.19 -81.86
N SER A 488 -37.16 10.23 -80.64
CA SER A 488 -38.61 10.21 -80.42
C SER A 488 -39.26 11.57 -80.75
N PRO A 489 -40.58 11.63 -81.03
CA PRO A 489 -41.27 12.89 -81.30
C PRO A 489 -41.14 13.91 -80.17
N ASP A 490 -41.17 13.46 -78.92
CA ASP A 490 -41.05 14.33 -77.74
C ASP A 490 -39.64 14.92 -77.64
N VAL A 491 -38.61 14.08 -77.84
CA VAL A 491 -37.21 14.54 -77.87
C VAL A 491 -36.97 15.52 -79.02
N ALA A 492 -37.53 15.26 -80.20
CA ALA A 492 -37.41 16.16 -81.34
C ALA A 492 -38.04 17.54 -81.06
N ARG A 493 -39.21 17.59 -80.40
CA ARG A 493 -39.83 18.86 -79.97
C ARG A 493 -38.95 19.59 -78.96
N THR A 494 -38.45 18.90 -77.95
CA THR A 494 -37.59 19.52 -76.94
C THR A 494 -36.30 20.08 -77.54
N ILE A 495 -35.68 19.39 -78.50
CA ILE A 495 -34.50 19.91 -79.21
C ILE A 495 -34.81 21.22 -79.94
N VAL A 496 -35.97 21.30 -80.61
CA VAL A 496 -36.41 22.51 -81.30
C VAL A 496 -36.70 23.65 -80.31
N ASP A 497 -37.37 23.33 -79.19
CA ASP A 497 -37.71 24.30 -78.14
C ASP A 497 -36.46 24.86 -77.44
N LEU A 498 -35.41 24.03 -77.28
CA LEU A 498 -34.12 24.42 -76.71
C LEU A 498 -33.31 25.36 -77.63
N GLY A 499 -33.68 25.50 -78.91
CA GLY A 499 -33.00 26.38 -79.86
C GLY A 499 -31.58 25.96 -80.23
N VAL A 500 -31.23 24.68 -80.00
CA VAL A 500 -29.91 24.12 -80.27
C VAL A 500 -29.82 23.70 -81.74
N ASP A 501 -28.82 24.18 -82.48
CA ASP A 501 -28.67 23.86 -83.91
C ASP A 501 -28.04 22.47 -84.14
N PHE A 502 -28.90 21.50 -84.45
CA PHE A 502 -28.53 20.15 -84.89
C PHE A 502 -28.49 20.02 -86.43
N GLY A 503 -28.62 21.11 -87.19
CA GLY A 503 -28.79 21.10 -88.66
C GLY A 503 -27.65 20.46 -89.45
N ALA A 504 -26.47 20.29 -88.84
CA ALA A 504 -25.33 19.59 -89.43
C ALA A 504 -25.29 18.08 -89.10
N LEU A 505 -26.17 17.58 -88.22
CA LEU A 505 -26.16 16.20 -87.74
C LEU A 505 -27.22 15.37 -88.47
N VAL A 506 -26.79 14.25 -89.06
CA VAL A 506 -27.70 13.34 -89.73
C VAL A 506 -28.52 12.58 -88.70
N THR A 507 -29.82 12.47 -88.91
CA THR A 507 -30.72 11.70 -88.04
C THR A 507 -31.34 10.53 -88.81
N TYR A 508 -31.51 9.40 -88.13
CA TYR A 508 -32.17 8.22 -88.65
C TYR A 508 -33.27 7.77 -87.69
N ALA A 509 -34.39 7.29 -88.25
CA ALA A 509 -35.53 6.84 -87.45
C ALA A 509 -35.20 5.66 -86.54
N ASP A 510 -34.35 4.74 -86.99
CA ASP A 510 -33.93 3.56 -86.25
C ASP A 510 -32.50 3.12 -86.65
N LEU A 511 -31.94 2.18 -85.90
CA LEU A 511 -30.56 1.71 -86.10
C LEU A 511 -30.38 1.05 -87.46
N ARG A 512 -31.42 0.41 -87.99
CA ARG A 512 -31.40 -0.25 -89.30
C ARG A 512 -31.29 0.77 -90.44
N ALA A 513 -31.95 1.92 -90.33
CA ALA A 513 -31.82 3.03 -91.25
C ALA A 513 -30.43 3.66 -91.15
N GLY A 514 -29.91 3.85 -89.92
CA GLY A 514 -28.57 4.38 -89.69
C GLY A 514 -27.46 3.50 -90.30
N MET A 515 -27.54 2.19 -90.12
CA MET A 515 -26.58 1.25 -90.70
C MET A 515 -26.55 1.31 -92.23
N ARG A 516 -27.71 1.34 -92.89
CA ARG A 516 -27.79 1.49 -94.35
C ARG A 516 -27.17 2.81 -94.82
N GLY A 517 -27.48 3.91 -94.13
CA GLY A 517 -26.91 5.22 -94.41
C GLY A 517 -25.39 5.26 -94.29
N ALA A 518 -24.85 4.64 -93.23
CA ALA A 518 -23.41 4.54 -92.99
C ALA A 518 -22.70 3.73 -94.11
N GLU A 519 -23.27 2.60 -94.52
CA GLU A 519 -22.74 1.81 -95.63
C GLU A 519 -22.74 2.58 -96.95
N GLU A 520 -23.80 3.31 -97.25
CA GLU A 520 -23.91 4.14 -98.46
C GLU A 520 -22.92 5.31 -98.46
N ALA A 521 -22.74 5.98 -97.32
CA ALA A 521 -21.74 7.04 -97.15
C ALA A 521 -20.32 6.49 -97.39
N ARG A 522 -20.03 5.30 -96.84
CA ARG A 522 -18.76 4.62 -97.05
C ARG A 522 -18.54 4.23 -98.51
N ARG A 523 -19.54 3.66 -99.19
CA ARG A 523 -19.48 3.35 -100.64
C ARG A 523 -19.20 4.61 -101.47
N ARG A 524 -19.85 5.73 -101.15
CA ARG A 524 -19.60 7.03 -101.80
C ARG A 524 -18.16 7.52 -101.60
N ARG A 525 -17.60 7.39 -100.40
CA ARG A 525 -16.20 7.76 -100.11
C ARG A 525 -15.20 6.88 -100.86
N ILE A 526 -15.44 5.57 -100.95
CA ILE A 526 -14.61 4.64 -101.72
C ILE A 526 -14.63 5.01 -103.20
N ALA A 527 -15.82 5.26 -103.76
CA ALA A 527 -15.98 5.68 -105.16
C ALA A 527 -15.30 7.04 -105.46
N ALA A 528 -15.42 8.01 -104.56
CA ALA A 528 -14.79 9.33 -104.69
C ALA A 528 -13.26 9.28 -104.62
N ARG A 529 -12.69 8.35 -103.84
CA ARG A 529 -11.24 8.09 -103.79
C ARG A 529 -10.72 7.41 -105.06
N ALA A 530 -11.51 6.50 -105.65
CA ALA A 530 -11.16 5.84 -106.91
C ALA A 530 -11.14 6.80 -108.12
N GLY A 531 -12.00 7.83 -108.13
CA GLY A 531 -12.10 8.80 -109.24
C GLY A 531 -11.00 9.88 -109.29
N LYS A 532 -10.25 10.13 -108.21
CA LYS A 532 -9.18 11.16 -108.17
C LYS A 532 -7.80 10.67 -108.64
N GLY A 533 -7.66 9.41 -109.06
CA GLY A 533 -6.37 8.80 -109.44
C GLY A 533 -5.98 8.87 -110.94
N GLN A 534 -6.87 9.30 -111.85
CA GLN A 534 -6.65 9.20 -113.31
C GLN A 534 -6.33 10.52 -114.04
N GLY A 535 -6.03 11.62 -113.32
CA GLY A 535 -5.73 12.92 -113.92
C GLY A 535 -4.29 13.39 -113.72
N ARG A 536 -3.29 12.76 -114.36
CA ARG A 536 -1.97 13.36 -114.60
C ARG A 536 -1.63 13.24 -116.09
N PRO A 537 -1.38 14.35 -116.83
CA PRO A 537 -0.97 14.27 -118.22
C PRO A 537 0.47 13.76 -118.33
N SER A 538 0.73 12.89 -119.30
CA SER A 538 2.09 12.55 -119.75
C SER A 538 2.81 13.79 -120.29
N PRO A 539 4.09 14.04 -119.95
CA PRO A 539 4.89 15.02 -120.66
C PRO A 539 5.16 14.50 -122.09
N ARG A 540 4.94 15.37 -123.09
CA ARG A 540 5.41 15.15 -124.46
C ARG A 540 6.91 15.46 -124.55
N MET A 541 7.60 14.56 -125.24
CA MET A 541 9.01 14.54 -125.70
C MET A 541 10.11 14.42 -124.66
#